data_AF-A0A8T4U0S8-F1
#
_entry.id   AF-A0A8T4U0S8-F1
#
_cell.length_a   1.000
_cell.length_b   1.000
_cell.length_c   1.000
_cell.angle_alpha   90.00
_cell.angle_beta   90.00
_cell.angle_gamma   90.00
#
_symmetry.space_group_name_H-M   'P 1'
#
loop_
_entity.id
_entity.type
_entity.pdbx_description
1 polymer ?
#
loop_
_entity_poly.entity_id
_entity_poly.type
_entity_poly.pdbx_seq_one_letter_code
_entity_poly.pdbx_strand_id
1 'polypeptide(L)'
;MNSKEAKLRIKEFLSNLDQKSLEIELDPGVKDSQVYPKSEIRYYFNFLLNRILGKVPPCKIKNSLLRMIGVKLGKEICLPMDVLFDYRYPELIEVGDNTLIGGYTQIFAHMIREPYKEENKAKYYGKKRYASINRLNQKSHKLVEGKRILKLGRVKIGKDALVASIADFEPGVTVGDNAIIGTATYVDKDVPELGFVGSRPMRLIKIVDAGWNHIDRTDTAAFYHEQKDMTRKFLRDRTIPSLNITYKGKRGNAGNEWFRMRNPLKIWITAAWVEFTAFFPACWLKNFLLRFTGAKIGRNVRIEQFAYIDHINPDLITIEDNAVLKTGSLIGGHDFINNKSSLGRPVIGEGAIIKENAMVQCHYTNKVTGQEERLVVGKHAIVEPWSFVDRPVPDDTIVSGWPAKPLAHAGESIKVVSEKATYNPGHEHNVNHLPPPVEHHKHTEHHQHSIHHHSSAHEKK
;
A
#
# COMPACT_ATOMS: atom_id res chain seq x y z
N MET A 1 4.01 -24.88 22.72
CA MET A 1 5.05 -24.44 23.68
C MET A 1 4.41 -23.55 24.71
N ASN A 2 4.79 -23.74 25.97
CA ASN A 2 4.35 -22.87 27.05
C ASN A 2 5.10 -21.52 27.00
N SER A 3 4.67 -20.57 27.83
CA SER A 3 5.23 -19.21 27.82
C SER A 3 6.71 -19.13 28.19
N LYS A 4 7.24 -20.04 29.03
CA LYS A 4 8.65 -20.06 29.43
C LYS A 4 9.55 -20.57 28.31
N GLU A 5 9.15 -21.67 27.67
CA GLU A 5 9.85 -22.24 26.50
C GLU A 5 9.90 -21.25 25.34
N ALA A 6 8.76 -20.64 25.01
CA ALA A 6 8.68 -19.66 23.95
C ALA A 6 9.61 -18.46 24.22
N LYS A 7 9.64 -17.95 25.46
CA LYS A 7 10.55 -16.87 25.88
C LYS A 7 12.01 -17.21 25.68
N LEU A 8 12.43 -18.43 26.07
CA LEU A 8 13.81 -18.87 25.93
C LEU A 8 14.23 -18.93 24.46
N ARG A 9 13.41 -19.57 23.63
CA ARG A 9 13.67 -19.71 22.19
C ARG A 9 13.74 -18.36 21.46
N ILE A 10 12.91 -17.39 21.87
CA ILE A 10 13.01 -16.02 21.36
C ILE A 10 14.33 -15.36 21.78
N LYS A 11 14.76 -15.53 23.04
CA LYS A 11 16.05 -14.97 23.50
C LYS A 11 17.22 -15.56 22.71
N GLU A 12 17.22 -16.87 22.48
CA GLU A 12 18.22 -17.57 21.68
C GLU A 12 18.28 -17.01 20.26
N PHE A 13 17.13 -16.91 19.58
CA PHE A 13 17.05 -16.31 18.24
C PHE A 13 17.54 -14.86 18.19
N LEU A 14 17.21 -14.04 19.19
CA LEU A 14 17.67 -12.65 19.24
C LEU A 14 19.18 -12.54 19.53
N SER A 15 19.76 -13.53 20.21
CA SER A 15 21.20 -13.59 20.49
C SER A 15 22.02 -14.13 19.33
N ASN A 16 21.43 -15.04 18.55
CA ASN A 16 22.03 -15.60 17.35
C ASN A 16 21.10 -15.43 16.14
N LEU A 17 21.41 -14.39 15.37
CA LEU A 17 20.71 -14.06 14.13
C LEU A 17 21.33 -14.80 12.93
N ASP A 18 21.56 -16.11 13.02
CA ASP A 18 21.90 -16.92 11.84
C ASP A 18 20.64 -17.27 11.05
N GLN A 19 19.56 -17.63 11.76
CA GLN A 19 18.27 -17.96 11.15
C GLN A 19 17.51 -16.71 10.70
N LYS A 20 16.87 -16.78 9.53
CA LYS A 20 16.12 -15.65 8.97
C LYS A 20 14.85 -15.33 9.76
N SER A 21 14.16 -16.37 10.22
CA SER A 21 12.93 -16.29 11.00
C SER A 21 12.83 -17.44 12.00
N LEU A 22 12.01 -17.22 13.03
CA LEU A 22 11.64 -18.19 14.05
C LEU A 22 10.12 -18.31 14.06
N GLU A 23 9.61 -19.54 13.98
CA GLU A 23 8.20 -19.85 14.20
C GLU A 23 8.04 -20.69 15.46
N ILE A 24 7.08 -20.32 16.30
CA ILE A 24 6.76 -20.99 17.57
C ILE A 24 5.26 -21.25 17.61
N GLU A 25 4.89 -22.52 17.77
CA GLU A 25 3.53 -22.89 18.12
C GLU A 25 3.29 -22.68 19.62
N LEU A 26 2.31 -21.84 19.95
CA LEU A 26 1.90 -21.53 21.31
C LEU A 26 0.75 -22.42 21.76
N ASP A 27 0.82 -22.86 23.01
CA ASP A 27 -0.26 -23.65 23.61
C ASP A 27 -1.51 -22.78 23.82
N PRO A 28 -2.72 -23.37 23.78
CA PRO A 28 -3.96 -22.64 24.04
C PRO A 28 -3.92 -21.90 25.39
N GLY A 29 -4.40 -20.66 25.41
CA GLY A 29 -4.46 -19.84 26.64
C GLY A 29 -3.18 -19.05 26.96
N VAL A 30 -2.07 -19.28 26.26
CA VAL A 30 -0.86 -18.45 26.40
C VAL A 30 -1.12 -17.05 25.84
N LYS A 31 -0.98 -16.02 26.68
CA LYS A 31 -1.15 -14.61 26.29
C LYS A 31 0.12 -14.07 25.62
N ASP A 32 -0.05 -13.14 24.68
CA ASP A 32 1.05 -12.54 23.91
C ASP A 32 2.10 -11.84 24.82
N SER A 33 1.63 -11.13 25.85
CA SER A 33 2.51 -10.48 26.82
C SER A 33 3.35 -11.47 27.64
N GLN A 34 2.95 -12.75 27.71
CA GLN A 34 3.67 -13.78 28.46
C GLN A 34 4.81 -14.41 27.68
N VAL A 35 4.86 -14.28 26.35
CA VAL A 35 5.88 -14.94 25.50
C VAL A 35 7.05 -14.02 25.16
N TYR A 36 6.87 -12.71 25.25
CA TYR A 36 7.92 -11.79 24.87
C TYR A 36 8.91 -11.54 26.03
N PRO A 37 10.23 -11.67 25.81
CA PRO A 37 11.23 -11.48 26.86
C PRO A 37 11.57 -10.00 27.15
N LYS A 38 11.12 -9.07 26.31
CA LYS A 38 11.43 -7.64 26.42
C LYS A 38 10.51 -6.89 27.39
N SER A 39 11.01 -5.76 27.90
CA SER A 39 10.26 -4.85 28.78
C SER A 39 9.05 -4.23 28.09
N GLU A 40 7.91 -4.24 28.77
CA GLU A 40 6.68 -3.55 28.35
C GLU A 40 6.88 -2.03 28.30
N ILE A 41 7.70 -1.45 29.18
CA ILE A 41 7.98 0.00 29.19
C ILE A 41 8.65 0.41 27.88
N ARG A 42 9.66 -0.35 27.45
CA ARG A 42 10.35 -0.10 26.17
C ARG A 42 9.41 -0.26 24.99
N TYR A 43 8.51 -1.24 25.04
CA TYR A 43 7.47 -1.43 24.03
C TYR A 43 6.55 -0.22 23.92
N TYR A 44 6.00 0.28 25.03
CA TYR A 44 5.10 1.44 25.01
C TYR A 44 5.84 2.72 24.62
N PHE A 45 7.10 2.88 25.04
CA PHE A 45 7.96 3.98 24.60
C PHE A 45 8.18 3.94 23.07
N ASN A 46 8.58 2.79 22.53
CA ASN A 46 8.78 2.59 21.09
C ASN A 46 7.48 2.82 20.31
N PHE A 47 6.34 2.35 20.84
CA PHE A 47 5.02 2.55 20.26
C PHE A 47 4.67 4.04 20.19
N LEU A 48 4.76 4.77 21.30
CA LEU A 48 4.45 6.19 21.36
C LEU A 48 5.37 6.98 20.42
N LEU A 49 6.69 6.69 20.46
CA LEU A 49 7.65 7.36 19.60
C LEU A 49 7.39 7.08 18.11
N ASN A 50 7.09 5.84 17.72
CA ASN A 50 6.68 5.53 16.33
C ASN A 50 5.41 6.29 15.93
N ARG A 51 4.41 6.39 16.83
CA ARG A 51 3.17 7.12 16.53
C ARG A 51 3.41 8.61 16.33
N ILE A 52 4.26 9.22 17.16
CA ILE A 52 4.64 10.63 17.02
C ILE A 52 5.44 10.84 15.73
N LEU A 53 6.48 10.03 15.50
CA LEU A 53 7.34 10.13 14.31
C LEU A 53 6.61 9.78 13.01
N GLY A 54 5.56 8.95 13.07
CA GLY A 54 4.64 8.73 11.97
C GLY A 54 3.97 10.03 11.52
N LYS A 55 3.77 11.00 12.42
CA LYS A 55 3.22 12.32 12.07
C LYS A 55 4.26 13.36 11.69
N VAL A 56 5.53 12.97 11.55
CA VAL A 56 6.61 13.86 11.11
C VAL A 56 6.95 13.56 9.65
N PRO A 57 6.98 14.58 8.77
CA PRO A 57 7.44 14.45 7.39
C PRO A 57 8.89 13.92 7.30
N PRO A 58 9.36 13.48 6.12
CA PRO A 58 10.73 13.03 5.94
C PRO A 58 11.74 14.09 6.42
N CYS A 59 12.57 13.71 7.40
CA CYS A 59 13.65 14.54 7.91
C CYS A 59 14.73 13.70 8.60
N LYS A 60 15.95 14.24 8.72
CA LYS A 60 17.09 13.52 9.32
C LYS A 60 16.87 13.22 10.80
N ILE A 61 16.16 14.08 11.53
CA ILE A 61 15.87 13.91 12.97
C ILE A 61 14.99 12.67 13.18
N LYS A 62 13.94 12.51 12.37
CA LYS A 62 13.07 11.32 12.38
C LYS A 62 13.88 10.04 12.19
N ASN A 63 14.76 10.03 11.19
CA ASN A 63 15.60 8.87 10.90
C ASN A 63 16.55 8.56 12.07
N SER A 64 17.16 9.57 12.69
CA SER A 64 18.02 9.37 13.87
C SER A 64 17.27 8.83 15.08
N LEU A 65 16.05 9.30 15.35
CA LEU A 65 15.22 8.80 16.45
C LEU A 65 14.74 7.36 16.21
N LEU A 66 14.45 6.99 14.96
CA LEU A 66 14.13 5.60 14.60
C LEU A 66 15.35 4.66 14.74
N ARG A 67 16.57 5.15 14.47
CA ARG A 67 17.79 4.40 14.78
C ARG A 67 17.95 4.17 16.28
N MET A 68 17.64 5.16 17.11
CA MET A 68 17.74 5.08 18.57
C MET A 68 16.84 3.99 19.17
N ILE A 69 15.66 3.74 18.61
CA ILE A 69 14.77 2.65 19.10
C ILE A 69 15.21 1.26 18.64
N GLY A 70 16.10 1.17 17.64
CA GLY A 70 16.73 -0.07 17.19
C GLY A 70 16.69 -0.32 15.68
N VAL A 71 15.91 0.45 14.90
CA VAL A 71 15.78 0.20 13.45
C VAL A 71 17.11 0.49 12.74
N LYS A 72 17.60 -0.44 11.94
CA LYS A 72 18.85 -0.26 11.18
C LYS A 72 18.58 0.48 9.88
N LEU A 73 18.70 1.81 9.93
CA LEU A 73 18.44 2.69 8.79
C LEU A 73 19.76 3.17 8.16
N GLY A 74 19.95 2.89 6.88
CA GLY A 74 20.98 3.46 6.02
C GLY A 74 20.92 4.99 5.86
N LYS A 75 21.76 5.53 4.98
CA LYS A 75 21.88 6.95 4.63
C LYS A 75 20.82 7.36 3.61
N GLU A 76 20.43 8.63 3.63
CA GLU A 76 19.54 9.22 2.62
C GLU A 76 18.18 8.51 2.44
N ILE A 77 17.71 7.78 3.46
CA ILE A 77 16.39 7.15 3.46
C ILE A 77 15.29 8.20 3.54
N CYS A 78 14.26 8.05 2.72
CA CYS A 78 13.03 8.83 2.79
C CYS A 78 11.92 8.03 3.48
N LEU A 79 11.44 8.55 4.62
CA LEU A 79 10.33 8.00 5.39
C LEU A 79 9.21 9.05 5.50
N PRO A 80 8.20 9.05 4.63
CA PRO A 80 7.01 9.88 4.71
C PRO A 80 6.15 9.55 5.93
N MET A 81 5.04 10.26 6.03
CA MET A 81 4.10 10.15 7.13
C MET A 81 3.53 8.71 7.23
N ASP A 82 3.31 8.28 8.46
CA ASP A 82 2.64 7.04 8.86
C ASP A 82 3.29 5.73 8.38
N VAL A 83 4.61 5.73 8.11
CA VAL A 83 5.38 4.47 8.08
C VAL A 83 5.44 3.89 9.49
N LEU A 84 4.94 2.67 9.65
CA LEU A 84 4.90 1.96 10.92
C LEU A 84 5.95 0.85 10.94
N PHE A 85 6.97 1.03 11.77
CA PHE A 85 7.91 -0.04 12.09
C PHE A 85 7.39 -0.85 13.27
N ASP A 86 7.78 -2.11 13.30
CA ASP A 86 7.62 -2.97 14.46
C ASP A 86 8.20 -2.32 15.72
N TYR A 87 7.34 -1.99 16.68
CA TYR A 87 7.76 -1.36 17.94
C TYR A 87 8.25 -2.37 18.99
N ARG A 88 8.00 -3.68 18.81
CA ARG A 88 8.48 -4.74 19.73
C ARG A 88 9.89 -5.20 19.37
N TYR A 89 10.14 -5.40 18.08
CA TYR A 89 11.42 -5.88 17.55
C TYR A 89 11.97 -4.98 16.43
N PRO A 90 12.13 -3.66 16.66
CA PRO A 90 12.67 -2.75 15.65
C PRO A 90 14.07 -3.14 15.18
N GLU A 91 14.88 -3.78 16.03
CA GLU A 91 16.24 -4.22 15.70
C GLU A 91 16.34 -5.34 14.66
N LEU A 92 15.22 -6.00 14.38
CA LEU A 92 15.11 -6.99 13.33
C LEU A 92 14.80 -6.38 11.96
N ILE A 93 14.65 -5.05 11.88
CA ILE A 93 14.36 -4.34 10.63
C ILE A 93 15.60 -3.59 10.17
N GLU A 94 15.97 -3.85 8.92
CA GLU A 94 17.08 -3.21 8.22
C GLU A 94 16.61 -2.60 6.90
N VAL A 95 17.01 -1.36 6.64
CA VAL A 95 16.69 -0.62 5.42
C VAL A 95 17.97 -0.04 4.87
N GLY A 96 18.28 -0.36 3.61
CA GLY A 96 19.48 0.08 2.90
C GLY A 96 19.46 1.56 2.52
N ASP A 97 20.63 2.05 2.12
CA ASP A 97 20.85 3.43 1.71
C ASP A 97 19.92 3.86 0.56
N ASN A 98 19.57 5.15 0.53
CA ASN A 98 18.79 5.80 -0.53
C ASN A 98 17.39 5.21 -0.80
N THR A 99 16.88 4.39 0.11
CA THR A 99 15.57 3.75 -0.02
C THR A 99 14.42 4.72 0.28
N LEU A 100 13.33 4.63 -0.50
CA LEU A 100 12.05 5.26 -0.18
C LEU A 100 11.10 4.22 0.42
N ILE A 101 10.49 4.52 1.56
CA ILE A 101 9.38 3.72 2.09
C ILE A 101 8.14 4.57 2.18
N GLY A 102 7.17 4.34 1.29
CA GLY A 102 5.98 5.15 1.11
C GLY A 102 5.09 5.16 2.34
N GLY A 103 4.30 6.22 2.47
CA GLY A 103 3.47 6.45 3.65
C GLY A 103 2.46 5.32 3.90
N TYR A 104 2.03 5.18 5.16
CA TYR A 104 1.12 4.12 5.61
C TYR A 104 1.63 2.68 5.44
N THR A 105 2.89 2.48 5.07
CA THR A 105 3.52 1.16 4.99
C THR A 105 3.76 0.58 6.38
N GLN A 106 3.48 -0.71 6.56
CA GLN A 106 3.67 -1.42 7.82
C GLN A 106 4.75 -2.50 7.66
N ILE A 107 5.75 -2.47 8.53
CA ILE A 107 6.86 -3.42 8.51
C ILE A 107 6.88 -4.19 9.82
N PHE A 108 6.39 -5.43 9.79
CA PHE A 108 6.32 -6.30 10.95
C PHE A 108 7.50 -7.26 10.99
N ALA A 109 8.24 -7.25 12.10
CA ALA A 109 9.26 -8.24 12.42
C ALA A 109 8.74 -9.31 13.39
N HIS A 110 7.53 -9.13 13.94
CA HIS A 110 6.76 -10.17 14.60
C HIS A 110 5.29 -10.15 14.17
N MET A 111 4.69 -11.33 14.14
CA MET A 111 3.25 -11.48 14.00
C MET A 111 2.77 -12.70 14.76
N ILE A 112 1.51 -12.67 15.18
CA ILE A 112 0.82 -13.87 15.64
C ILE A 112 -0.25 -14.22 14.63
N ARG A 113 -0.22 -15.47 14.19
CA ARG A 113 -1.24 -16.08 13.33
C ARG A 113 -2.16 -16.90 14.22
N GLU A 114 -3.41 -16.48 14.27
CA GLU A 114 -4.47 -17.30 14.84
C GLU A 114 -4.71 -18.52 13.95
N PRO A 115 -5.05 -19.68 14.53
CA PRO A 115 -5.49 -20.82 13.75
C PRO A 115 -6.73 -20.44 12.94
N TYR A 116 -6.75 -20.77 11.66
CA TYR A 116 -7.91 -20.60 10.79
C TYR A 116 -8.14 -21.87 9.96
N LYS A 117 -9.41 -22.19 9.67
CA LYS A 117 -9.74 -23.28 8.74
C LYS A 117 -9.40 -22.85 7.31
N GLU A 118 -8.70 -23.69 6.53
CA GLU A 118 -8.23 -23.41 5.16
C GLU A 118 -9.35 -22.87 4.23
N GLU A 119 -10.60 -23.32 4.41
CA GLU A 119 -11.79 -22.82 3.69
C GLU A 119 -12.06 -21.31 3.85
N ASN A 120 -11.48 -20.66 4.87
CA ASN A 120 -11.63 -19.22 5.16
C ASN A 120 -10.44 -18.36 4.74
N LYS A 121 -9.42 -18.95 4.09
CA LYS A 121 -8.16 -18.28 3.70
C LYS A 121 -8.39 -17.04 2.86
N ALA A 122 -9.23 -17.12 1.82
CA ALA A 122 -9.54 -16.00 0.93
C ALA A 122 -10.22 -14.82 1.65
N LYS A 123 -11.08 -15.11 2.63
CA LYS A 123 -11.81 -14.11 3.43
C LYS A 123 -10.89 -13.35 4.42
N TYR A 124 -9.77 -13.97 4.81
CA TYR A 124 -8.81 -13.43 5.78
C TYR A 124 -7.87 -12.39 5.17
N TYR A 125 -7.39 -12.61 3.94
CA TYR A 125 -6.50 -11.66 3.25
C TYR A 125 -7.18 -10.33 2.89
N GLY A 126 -8.50 -10.31 2.70
CA GLY A 126 -9.26 -9.09 2.36
C GLY A 126 -9.54 -8.12 3.52
N LYS A 127 -9.40 -8.55 4.79
CA LYS A 127 -9.86 -7.77 5.97
C LYS A 127 -8.77 -6.98 6.72
N LYS A 128 -7.48 -7.21 6.45
CA LYS A 128 -6.41 -6.83 7.38
C LYS A 128 -6.06 -5.35 7.49
N ARG A 129 -6.59 -4.45 6.66
CA ARG A 129 -6.33 -3.00 6.81
C ARG A 129 -7.20 -2.31 7.86
N TYR A 130 -8.36 -2.88 8.19
CA TYR A 130 -9.27 -2.34 9.22
C TYR A 130 -9.03 -2.89 10.63
N ALA A 131 -8.36 -4.04 10.76
CA ALA A 131 -8.13 -4.69 12.06
C ALA A 131 -7.14 -3.92 12.96
N SER A 132 -6.25 -3.11 12.38
CA SER A 132 -5.27 -2.31 13.11
C SER A 132 -5.81 -0.95 13.59
N ILE A 133 -6.94 -0.47 13.04
CA ILE A 133 -7.58 0.81 13.42
C ILE A 133 -8.82 0.58 14.30
N ASN A 134 -9.57 -0.51 14.11
CA ASN A 134 -10.70 -0.87 14.95
C ASN A 134 -10.42 -2.16 15.74
N ARG A 135 -10.10 -2.02 17.03
CA ARG A 135 -10.22 -3.11 18.03
C ARG A 135 -11.66 -3.68 18.15
N LEU A 136 -12.64 -3.07 17.47
CA LEU A 136 -14.06 -3.27 17.70
C LEU A 136 -14.69 -4.49 17.02
N ASN A 137 -14.00 -5.21 16.13
CA ASN A 137 -14.54 -6.41 15.49
C ASN A 137 -13.89 -7.74 15.95
N GLN A 138 -13.28 -7.77 17.14
CA GLN A 138 -12.79 -9.03 17.75
C GLN A 138 -13.89 -9.95 18.29
N LYS A 139 -15.18 -9.59 18.19
CA LYS A 139 -16.26 -10.38 18.80
C LYS A 139 -16.79 -11.57 17.98
N SER A 140 -16.32 -11.81 16.75
CA SER A 140 -16.90 -12.87 15.89
C SER A 140 -15.95 -13.99 15.47
N HIS A 141 -14.74 -14.08 16.04
CA HIS A 141 -13.94 -15.30 15.88
C HIS A 141 -14.31 -16.25 17.02
N LYS A 142 -15.26 -17.16 16.78
CA LYS A 142 -15.27 -18.44 17.51
C LYS A 142 -13.84 -18.98 17.41
N LEU A 143 -13.15 -19.07 18.55
CA LEU A 143 -11.80 -19.59 18.65
C LEU A 143 -11.77 -20.92 17.91
N VAL A 144 -11.08 -20.95 16.76
CA VAL A 144 -10.81 -22.22 16.10
C VAL A 144 -9.86 -22.95 17.04
N GLU A 145 -10.24 -24.15 17.45
CA GLU A 145 -9.41 -25.00 18.30
C GLU A 145 -8.12 -25.31 17.53
N GLY A 146 -7.00 -24.75 17.98
CA GLY A 146 -5.73 -24.83 17.28
C GLY A 146 -4.63 -24.03 17.97
N LYS A 147 -3.38 -24.39 17.71
CA LYS A 147 -2.22 -23.67 18.25
C LYS A 147 -2.00 -22.37 17.47
N ARG A 148 -1.72 -21.28 18.20
CA ARG A 148 -1.37 -19.98 17.59
C ARG A 148 0.09 -20.01 17.17
N ILE A 149 0.42 -19.43 16.02
CA ILE A 149 1.81 -19.40 15.54
C ILE A 149 2.36 -18.00 15.75
N LEU A 150 3.35 -17.88 16.63
CA LEU A 150 4.17 -16.68 16.75
C LEU A 150 5.32 -16.78 15.75
N LYS A 151 5.36 -15.85 14.80
CA LYS A 151 6.47 -15.72 13.84
C LYS A 151 7.26 -14.46 14.14
N LEU A 152 8.56 -14.60 14.35
CA LEU A 152 9.53 -13.51 14.34
C LEU A 152 10.41 -13.66 13.11
N GLY A 153 10.86 -12.56 12.53
CA GLY A 153 11.78 -12.65 11.40
C GLY A 153 12.39 -11.33 11.03
N ARG A 154 13.64 -11.42 10.57
CA ARG A 154 14.38 -10.26 10.11
C ARG A 154 13.79 -9.77 8.80
N VAL A 155 13.44 -8.49 8.76
CA VAL A 155 13.01 -7.83 7.53
C VAL A 155 14.19 -7.01 7.03
N LYS A 156 14.69 -7.33 5.84
CA LYS A 156 15.75 -6.58 5.18
C LYS A 156 15.21 -5.95 3.90
N ILE A 157 15.36 -4.65 3.77
CA ILE A 157 15.06 -3.90 2.55
C ILE A 157 16.38 -3.40 1.98
N GLY A 158 16.70 -3.82 0.75
CA GLY A 158 17.94 -3.48 0.06
C GLY A 158 18.13 -1.99 -0.19
N LYS A 159 19.33 -1.60 -0.62
CA LYS A 159 19.63 -0.21 -1.01
C LYS A 159 18.91 0.15 -2.31
N ASP A 160 18.65 1.44 -2.47
CA ASP A 160 18.00 2.00 -3.66
C ASP A 160 16.62 1.38 -3.96
N ALA A 161 16.04 0.66 -3.00
CA ALA A 161 14.71 0.10 -3.13
C ALA A 161 13.65 1.22 -3.09
N LEU A 162 12.50 0.93 -3.68
CA LEU A 162 11.31 1.76 -3.60
C LEU A 162 10.17 0.91 -3.08
N VAL A 163 9.71 1.22 -1.88
CA VAL A 163 8.46 0.69 -1.35
C VAL A 163 7.42 1.78 -1.52
N ALA A 164 6.43 1.57 -2.38
CA ALA A 164 5.34 2.52 -2.55
C ALA A 164 4.36 2.44 -1.36
N SER A 165 3.41 3.37 -1.32
CA SER A 165 2.57 3.58 -0.13
C SER A 165 1.69 2.36 0.20
N ILE A 166 1.48 2.15 1.50
CA ILE A 166 0.59 1.14 2.07
C ILE A 166 0.98 -0.30 1.71
N ALA A 167 2.27 -0.59 1.61
CA ALA A 167 2.72 -1.97 1.62
C ALA A 167 2.64 -2.57 3.04
N ASP A 168 2.39 -3.87 3.14
CA ASP A 168 2.46 -4.61 4.41
C ASP A 168 3.51 -5.70 4.28
N PHE A 169 4.49 -5.74 5.19
CA PHE A 169 5.55 -6.75 5.19
C PHE A 169 5.32 -7.80 6.27
N GLU A 170 5.47 -9.07 5.89
CA GLU A 170 5.55 -10.15 6.85
C GLU A 170 6.94 -10.27 7.49
N PRO A 171 7.01 -10.83 8.71
CA PRO A 171 8.28 -11.14 9.34
C PRO A 171 9.11 -12.12 8.52
N GLY A 172 10.41 -11.82 8.37
CA GLY A 172 11.37 -12.71 7.71
C GLY A 172 11.51 -12.51 6.20
N VAL A 173 11.06 -11.37 5.66
CA VAL A 173 11.18 -11.03 4.23
C VAL A 173 12.47 -10.27 3.93
N THR A 174 13.12 -10.61 2.82
CA THR A 174 14.23 -9.87 2.21
C THR A 174 13.80 -9.29 0.88
N VAL A 175 13.96 -7.97 0.72
CA VAL A 175 13.81 -7.25 -0.54
C VAL A 175 15.20 -6.91 -1.05
N GLY A 176 15.50 -7.32 -2.28
CA GLY A 176 16.77 -7.07 -2.95
C GLY A 176 17.00 -5.59 -3.25
N ASP A 177 18.24 -5.26 -3.62
CA ASP A 177 18.62 -3.91 -4.00
C ASP A 177 17.85 -3.46 -5.25
N ASN A 178 17.56 -2.17 -5.37
CA ASN A 178 16.80 -1.57 -6.48
C ASN A 178 15.41 -2.18 -6.75
N ALA A 179 14.90 -3.03 -5.86
CA ALA A 179 13.58 -3.62 -6.02
C ALA A 179 12.47 -2.58 -5.81
N ILE A 180 11.36 -2.80 -6.48
CA ILE A 180 10.18 -1.95 -6.40
C ILE A 180 9.04 -2.77 -5.80
N ILE A 181 8.55 -2.35 -4.63
CA ILE A 181 7.33 -2.87 -4.03
C ILE A 181 6.20 -1.91 -4.39
N GLY A 182 5.25 -2.42 -5.15
CA GLY A 182 4.07 -1.70 -5.56
C GLY A 182 3.19 -1.24 -4.41
N THR A 183 2.39 -0.22 -4.68
CA THR A 183 1.42 0.33 -3.73
C THR A 183 0.41 -0.74 -3.30
N ALA A 184 0.01 -0.74 -2.02
CA ALA A 184 -0.94 -1.69 -1.44
C ALA A 184 -0.49 -3.17 -1.45
N THR A 185 0.78 -3.47 -1.73
CA THR A 185 1.27 -4.86 -1.83
C THR A 185 1.36 -5.56 -0.48
N TYR A 186 1.00 -6.85 -0.44
CA TYR A 186 1.24 -7.72 0.72
C TYR A 186 2.51 -8.55 0.51
N VAL A 187 3.62 -8.13 1.12
CA VAL A 187 4.94 -8.73 0.93
C VAL A 187 5.13 -9.89 1.90
N ASP A 188 4.88 -11.11 1.40
CA ASP A 188 4.87 -12.36 2.17
C ASP A 188 6.05 -13.30 1.87
N LYS A 189 6.89 -12.93 0.89
CA LYS A 189 8.06 -13.69 0.44
C LYS A 189 9.14 -12.73 -0.08
N ASP A 190 10.30 -13.29 -0.36
CA ASP A 190 11.44 -12.50 -0.83
C ASP A 190 11.20 -11.89 -2.20
N VAL A 191 11.80 -10.73 -2.40
CA VAL A 191 11.78 -9.99 -3.65
C VAL A 191 13.21 -9.95 -4.19
N PRO A 192 13.45 -10.43 -5.42
CA PRO A 192 14.79 -10.41 -5.99
C PRO A 192 15.27 -8.98 -6.21
N GLU A 193 16.58 -8.82 -6.36
CA GLU A 193 17.18 -7.57 -6.84
C GLU A 193 16.50 -7.13 -8.14
N LEU A 194 16.25 -5.82 -8.29
CA LEU A 194 15.53 -5.24 -9.44
C LEU A 194 14.11 -5.81 -9.65
N GLY A 195 13.59 -6.58 -8.70
CA GLY A 195 12.24 -7.12 -8.78
C GLY A 195 11.20 -6.03 -8.62
N PHE A 196 10.34 -5.85 -9.62
CA PHE A 196 9.11 -5.08 -9.47
C PHE A 196 7.95 -6.01 -9.14
N VAL A 197 7.44 -5.92 -7.92
CA VAL A 197 6.33 -6.72 -7.43
C VAL A 197 5.12 -5.85 -7.11
N GLY A 198 3.94 -6.46 -7.11
CA GLY A 198 2.83 -5.92 -6.34
C GLY A 198 1.59 -6.81 -6.35
N SER A 199 0.43 -6.23 -6.02
CA SER A 199 -0.84 -6.93 -5.78
C SER A 199 -0.96 -7.58 -4.39
N ARG A 200 -2.16 -8.11 -4.12
CA ARG A 200 -2.51 -8.92 -2.93
C ARG A 200 -3.31 -10.14 -3.40
N PRO A 201 -2.73 -11.36 -3.45
CA PRO A 201 -1.37 -11.73 -3.04
C PRO A 201 -0.28 -11.18 -3.96
N MET A 202 0.94 -11.04 -3.44
CA MET A 202 2.07 -10.46 -4.18
C MET A 202 2.53 -11.34 -5.35
N ARG A 203 2.75 -10.67 -6.48
CA ARG A 203 3.29 -11.25 -7.73
C ARG A 203 4.47 -10.43 -8.21
N LEU A 204 5.47 -11.11 -8.76
CA LEU A 204 6.52 -10.48 -9.56
C LEU A 204 5.92 -10.06 -10.90
N ILE A 205 5.96 -8.76 -11.20
CA ILE A 205 5.51 -8.22 -12.49
C ILE A 205 6.63 -8.33 -13.51
N LYS A 206 7.81 -7.83 -13.17
CA LYS A 206 8.99 -7.84 -14.04
C LYS A 206 10.27 -7.61 -13.23
N ILE A 207 11.40 -7.89 -13.85
CA ILE A 207 12.69 -7.33 -13.45
C ILE A 207 12.86 -6.00 -14.17
N VAL A 208 13.24 -4.94 -13.45
CA VAL A 208 13.52 -3.62 -14.03
C VAL A 208 14.99 -3.49 -14.42
N ASP A 209 15.29 -2.55 -15.31
CA ASP A 209 16.67 -2.29 -15.71
C ASP A 209 17.47 -1.67 -14.57
N ALA A 210 18.75 -2.01 -14.46
CA ALA A 210 19.66 -1.50 -13.42
C ALA A 210 19.76 0.04 -13.38
N GLY A 211 19.39 0.71 -14.48
CA GLY A 211 19.37 2.17 -14.58
C GLY A 211 18.05 2.84 -14.18
N TRP A 212 17.00 2.11 -13.79
CA TRP A 212 15.69 2.72 -13.52
C TRP A 212 15.75 3.79 -12.42
N ASN A 213 16.67 3.58 -11.47
CA ASN A 213 16.92 4.46 -10.35
C ASN A 213 18.25 5.21 -10.46
N HIS A 214 18.86 5.24 -11.65
CA HIS A 214 20.14 5.93 -11.83
C HIS A 214 19.96 7.42 -11.54
N ILE A 215 20.80 7.92 -10.64
CA ILE A 215 20.89 9.33 -10.31
C ILE A 215 22.21 9.83 -10.92
N ASP A 216 22.12 10.59 -12.02
CA ASP A 216 23.30 11.31 -12.51
C ASP A 216 23.79 12.28 -11.44
N ARG A 217 25.04 12.75 -11.49
CA ARG A 217 25.64 13.55 -10.40
C ARG A 217 25.98 14.97 -10.83
N THR A 218 24.95 15.75 -11.18
CA THR A 218 25.06 17.07 -11.81
C THR A 218 24.06 18.15 -11.32
N ASP A 219 23.08 17.88 -10.43
CA ASP A 219 22.16 18.94 -9.96
C ASP A 219 22.91 20.15 -9.37
N THR A 220 22.67 21.32 -9.93
CA THR A 220 23.28 22.61 -9.55
C THR A 220 22.27 23.53 -8.87
N ALA A 221 22.72 24.70 -8.38
CA ALA A 221 21.79 25.75 -7.95
C ALA A 221 20.79 26.12 -9.06
N ALA A 222 21.23 26.14 -10.33
CA ALA A 222 20.38 26.45 -11.47
C ALA A 222 19.23 25.44 -11.64
N PHE A 223 19.49 24.15 -11.45
CA PHE A 223 18.45 23.12 -11.47
C PHE A 223 17.32 23.42 -10.48
N TYR A 224 17.66 23.85 -9.26
CA TYR A 224 16.65 24.17 -8.25
C TYR A 224 15.85 25.44 -8.56
N HIS A 225 16.46 26.42 -9.23
CA HIS A 225 15.75 27.59 -9.71
C HIS A 225 14.76 27.20 -10.80
N GLU A 226 15.21 26.41 -11.78
CA GLU A 226 14.36 25.88 -12.85
C GLU A 226 13.21 25.04 -12.30
N GLN A 227 13.50 24.11 -11.38
CA GLN A 227 12.49 23.29 -10.70
C GLN A 227 11.40 24.15 -10.05
N LYS A 228 11.80 25.20 -9.33
CA LYS A 228 10.88 26.10 -8.65
C LYS A 228 9.99 26.85 -9.64
N ASP A 229 10.55 27.29 -10.76
CA ASP A 229 9.83 28.02 -11.79
C ASP A 229 8.88 27.11 -12.59
N MET A 230 9.31 25.89 -12.93
CA MET A 230 8.43 24.85 -13.50
C MET A 230 7.25 24.56 -12.58
N THR A 231 7.52 24.38 -11.27
CA THR A 231 6.49 24.12 -10.26
C THR A 231 5.51 25.29 -10.15
N ARG A 232 6.00 26.53 -10.11
CA ARG A 232 5.14 27.74 -10.10
C ARG A 232 4.29 27.84 -11.36
N LYS A 233 4.87 27.56 -12.54
CA LYS A 233 4.15 27.57 -13.82
C LYS A 233 3.04 26.53 -13.81
N PHE A 234 3.33 25.30 -13.42
CA PHE A 234 2.34 24.22 -13.31
C PHE A 234 1.21 24.53 -12.31
N LEU A 235 1.52 25.12 -11.17
CA LEU A 235 0.51 25.48 -10.18
C LEU A 235 -0.41 26.63 -10.65
N ARG A 236 0.11 27.54 -11.48
CA ARG A 236 -0.67 28.65 -12.07
C ARG A 236 -1.48 28.21 -13.27
N ASP A 237 -0.88 27.43 -14.17
CA ASP A 237 -1.50 26.97 -15.40
C ASP A 237 -2.24 25.65 -15.16
N ARG A 238 -3.57 25.74 -15.10
CA ARG A 238 -4.45 24.58 -14.87
C ARG A 238 -4.60 23.69 -16.10
N THR A 239 -4.14 24.11 -17.27
CA THR A 239 -4.23 23.30 -18.51
C THR A 239 -3.21 22.16 -18.51
N ILE A 240 -2.06 22.36 -17.85
CA ILE A 240 -0.99 21.36 -17.77
C ILE A 240 -1.47 20.16 -16.93
N PRO A 241 -1.48 18.92 -17.49
CA PRO A 241 -2.04 17.75 -16.84
C PRO A 241 -1.22 17.24 -15.65
N SER A 242 0.11 17.23 -15.81
CA SER A 242 1.06 16.78 -14.80
C SER A 242 2.39 17.53 -14.96
N LEU A 243 3.20 17.49 -13.91
CA LEU A 243 4.56 17.98 -13.88
C LEU A 243 5.47 16.85 -13.41
N ASN A 244 6.48 16.55 -14.19
CA ASN A 244 7.48 15.53 -13.89
C ASN A 244 8.86 16.19 -13.80
N ILE A 245 9.52 16.01 -12.66
CA ILE A 245 10.86 16.54 -12.40
C ILE A 245 11.76 15.35 -12.12
N THR A 246 12.70 15.08 -13.02
CA THR A 246 13.72 14.04 -12.85
C THR A 246 14.98 14.66 -12.26
N TYR A 247 15.47 14.06 -11.18
CA TYR A 247 16.62 14.50 -10.42
C TYR A 247 17.88 13.89 -11.03
N LYS A 248 18.91 14.71 -11.21
CA LYS A 248 20.17 14.33 -11.85
C LYS A 248 21.36 14.65 -10.95
N GLY A 249 21.27 14.62 -9.61
CA GLY A 249 22.32 15.13 -8.72
C GLY A 249 22.77 14.32 -7.51
N LYS A 250 23.75 14.89 -6.78
CA LYS A 250 24.45 14.29 -5.62
C LYS A 250 23.61 14.14 -4.33
N ARG A 251 22.31 14.42 -4.35
CA ARG A 251 21.46 14.43 -3.14
C ARG A 251 20.48 13.28 -3.13
N GLY A 252 20.18 12.80 -1.92
CA GLY A 252 19.36 11.63 -1.67
C GLY A 252 17.94 11.76 -2.20
N ASN A 253 17.30 10.61 -2.28
CA ASN A 253 15.88 10.37 -2.50
C ASN A 253 14.98 11.63 -2.67
N ALA A 254 14.36 11.81 -3.84
CA ALA A 254 13.52 12.96 -4.17
C ALA A 254 12.43 13.27 -3.12
N GLY A 255 11.92 12.25 -2.42
CA GLY A 255 10.95 12.44 -1.34
C GLY A 255 11.48 13.21 -0.14
N ASN A 256 12.81 13.31 0.06
CA ASN A 256 13.43 14.16 1.09
C ASN A 256 13.38 15.67 0.74
N GLU A 257 13.06 16.01 -0.50
CA GLU A 257 13.00 17.39 -1.00
C GLU A 257 11.56 17.89 -1.18
N TRP A 258 10.59 17.23 -0.55
CA TRP A 258 9.15 17.57 -0.58
C TRP A 258 8.86 19.06 -0.34
N PHE A 259 9.63 19.71 0.55
CA PHE A 259 9.49 21.13 0.89
C PHE A 259 9.86 22.09 -0.25
N ARG A 260 10.52 21.61 -1.30
CA ARG A 260 10.83 22.40 -2.51
C ARG A 260 9.62 22.48 -3.44
N MET A 261 8.78 21.45 -3.46
CA MET A 261 7.59 21.41 -4.32
C MET A 261 6.47 22.30 -3.81
N ARG A 262 6.40 22.50 -2.49
CA ARG A 262 5.32 23.28 -1.90
C ARG A 262 5.72 23.89 -0.57
N ASN A 263 5.10 25.01 -0.22
CA ASN A 263 5.32 25.67 1.06
C ASN A 263 5.03 24.69 2.21
N PRO A 264 5.99 24.41 3.11
CA PRO A 264 5.81 23.47 4.22
C PRO A 264 4.64 23.81 5.13
N LEU A 265 4.41 25.09 5.44
CA LEU A 265 3.29 25.52 6.29
C LEU A 265 1.96 25.17 5.63
N LYS A 266 1.85 25.36 4.32
CA LYS A 266 0.65 24.96 3.57
C LYS A 266 0.43 23.45 3.68
N ILE A 267 1.48 22.64 3.49
CA ILE A 267 1.40 21.18 3.62
C ILE A 267 0.94 20.78 5.02
N TRP A 268 1.49 21.37 6.07
CA TRP A 268 1.09 21.06 7.44
C TRP A 268 -0.38 21.38 7.69
N ILE A 269 -0.83 22.55 7.26
CA ILE A 269 -2.23 22.96 7.39
C ILE A 269 -3.13 22.01 6.60
N THR A 270 -2.81 21.72 5.32
CA THR A 270 -3.63 20.83 4.49
C THR A 270 -3.64 19.41 5.02
N ALA A 271 -2.49 18.88 5.44
CA ALA A 271 -2.38 17.54 6.00
C ALA A 271 -3.21 17.40 7.29
N ALA A 272 -3.08 18.34 8.23
CA ALA A 272 -3.89 18.37 9.44
C ALA A 272 -5.38 18.48 9.14
N TRP A 273 -5.75 19.27 8.13
CA TRP A 273 -7.14 19.44 7.71
C TRP A 273 -7.72 18.16 7.10
N VAL A 274 -7.00 17.54 6.17
CA VAL A 274 -7.40 16.25 5.56
C VAL A 274 -7.57 15.18 6.65
N GLU A 275 -6.61 15.07 7.58
CA GLU A 275 -6.68 14.11 8.68
C GLU A 275 -7.85 14.38 9.62
N PHE A 276 -8.10 15.65 9.96
CA PHE A 276 -9.26 16.04 10.77
C PHE A 276 -10.58 15.63 10.08
N THR A 277 -10.71 15.91 8.79
CA THR A 277 -11.91 15.53 8.03
C THR A 277 -12.05 14.02 7.80
N ALA A 278 -10.97 13.25 7.90
CA ALA A 278 -11.00 11.80 7.71
C ALA A 278 -11.86 11.08 8.76
N PHE A 279 -12.02 11.66 9.96
CA PHE A 279 -12.87 11.12 11.03
C PHE A 279 -14.37 11.34 10.80
N PHE A 280 -14.75 12.27 9.92
CA PHE A 280 -16.15 12.57 9.65
C PHE A 280 -16.77 11.45 8.78
N PRO A 281 -18.04 11.07 9.06
CA PRO A 281 -18.79 10.19 8.17
C PRO A 281 -19.02 10.86 6.80
N ALA A 282 -19.55 10.10 5.84
CA ALA A 282 -19.94 10.65 4.55
C ALA A 282 -21.10 11.65 4.73
N CYS A 283 -20.77 12.94 4.78
CA CYS A 283 -21.73 14.02 4.96
C CYS A 283 -21.32 15.27 4.17
N TRP A 284 -22.29 16.17 3.96
CA TRP A 284 -22.06 17.41 3.22
C TRP A 284 -20.98 18.29 3.88
N LEU A 285 -20.89 18.28 5.22
CA LEU A 285 -19.92 19.07 5.97
C LEU A 285 -18.50 18.63 5.66
N LYS A 286 -18.23 17.32 5.57
CA LYS A 286 -16.93 16.80 5.20
C LYS A 286 -16.50 17.31 3.82
N ASN A 287 -17.39 17.21 2.83
CA ASN A 287 -17.11 17.71 1.48
C ASN A 287 -16.85 19.21 1.47
N PHE A 288 -17.64 19.97 2.22
CA PHE A 288 -17.45 21.41 2.39
C PHE A 288 -16.08 21.73 3.00
N LEU A 289 -15.69 21.05 4.09
CA LEU A 289 -14.40 21.23 4.74
C LEU A 289 -13.23 20.87 3.82
N LEU A 290 -13.34 19.79 3.05
CA LEU A 290 -12.30 19.39 2.11
C LEU A 290 -12.10 20.39 0.97
N ARG A 291 -13.14 21.14 0.56
CA ARG A 291 -12.98 22.21 -0.45
C ARG A 291 -12.06 23.35 0.02
N PHE A 292 -11.93 23.59 1.33
CA PHE A 292 -10.97 24.60 1.86
C PHE A 292 -9.51 24.24 1.61
N THR A 293 -9.21 22.96 1.37
CA THR A 293 -7.87 22.54 0.96
C THR A 293 -7.52 22.95 -0.48
N GLY A 294 -8.53 23.39 -1.23
CA GLY A 294 -8.46 23.74 -2.65
C GLY A 294 -8.95 22.64 -3.59
N ALA A 295 -9.28 21.45 -3.07
CA ALA A 295 -9.84 20.34 -3.85
C ALA A 295 -11.16 20.75 -4.53
N LYS A 296 -11.35 20.35 -5.78
CA LYS A 296 -12.60 20.57 -6.51
C LYS A 296 -13.52 19.38 -6.27
N ILE A 297 -14.53 19.57 -5.42
CA ILE A 297 -15.48 18.51 -5.04
C ILE A 297 -16.88 18.91 -5.48
N GLY A 298 -17.48 18.11 -6.35
CA GLY A 298 -18.82 18.27 -6.91
C GLY A 298 -19.96 18.15 -5.89
N ARG A 299 -21.19 18.20 -6.38
CA ARG A 299 -22.43 18.01 -5.61
C ARG A 299 -22.64 16.53 -5.32
N ASN A 300 -23.24 16.22 -4.17
CA ASN A 300 -23.62 14.86 -3.77
C ASN A 300 -22.48 13.83 -3.78
N VAL A 301 -21.22 14.26 -3.76
CA VAL A 301 -20.07 13.36 -3.61
C VAL A 301 -20.16 12.66 -2.26
N ARG A 302 -19.88 11.36 -2.20
CA ARG A 302 -19.83 10.60 -0.94
C ARG A 302 -18.42 10.17 -0.65
N ILE A 303 -17.75 10.85 0.28
CA ILE A 303 -16.41 10.50 0.75
C ILE A 303 -16.54 9.80 2.11
N GLU A 304 -16.44 8.48 2.12
CA GLU A 304 -16.55 7.67 3.34
C GLU A 304 -15.39 7.92 4.31
N GLN A 305 -15.57 7.50 5.57
CA GLN A 305 -14.56 7.66 6.61
C GLN A 305 -13.23 7.04 6.15
N PHE A 306 -12.09 7.69 6.41
CA PHE A 306 -10.77 7.20 5.94
C PHE A 306 -10.63 6.97 4.42
N ALA A 307 -11.51 7.51 3.58
CA ALA A 307 -11.19 7.73 2.16
C ALA A 307 -10.27 8.97 2.08
N TYR A 308 -9.07 8.78 1.54
CA TYR A 308 -8.01 9.77 1.53
C TYR A 308 -7.93 10.49 0.18
N ILE A 309 -7.85 11.82 0.26
CA ILE A 309 -7.29 12.64 -0.80
C ILE A 309 -5.86 13.02 -0.41
N ASP A 310 -5.04 13.33 -1.40
CA ASP A 310 -3.64 13.71 -1.19
C ASP A 310 -3.46 14.81 -0.12
N HIS A 311 -2.52 14.60 0.82
CA HIS A 311 -2.23 15.55 1.90
C HIS A 311 -1.38 16.76 1.46
N ILE A 312 -0.57 16.61 0.40
CA ILE A 312 0.36 17.62 -0.09
C ILE A 312 -0.31 18.49 -1.15
N ASN A 313 -1.07 17.86 -2.05
CA ASN A 313 -1.61 18.48 -3.26
C ASN A 313 -3.12 18.26 -3.46
N PRO A 314 -3.96 18.44 -2.43
CA PRO A 314 -5.40 18.20 -2.57
C PRO A 314 -6.06 19.14 -3.59
N ASP A 315 -5.51 20.34 -3.81
CA ASP A 315 -5.98 21.31 -4.79
C ASP A 315 -5.71 20.94 -6.26
N LEU A 316 -4.97 19.86 -6.51
CA LEU A 316 -4.81 19.32 -7.85
C LEU A 316 -5.92 18.31 -8.19
N ILE A 317 -6.64 17.81 -7.18
CA ILE A 317 -7.63 16.74 -7.32
C ILE A 317 -9.00 17.33 -7.68
N THR A 318 -9.65 16.68 -8.65
CA THR A 318 -11.04 16.95 -9.01
C THR A 318 -11.88 15.69 -8.81
N ILE A 319 -13.01 15.84 -8.11
CA ILE A 319 -14.03 14.82 -7.90
C ILE A 319 -15.34 15.43 -8.36
N GLU A 320 -15.93 14.90 -9.42
CA GLU A 320 -17.15 15.40 -10.03
C GLU A 320 -18.40 14.94 -9.28
N ASP A 321 -19.56 15.42 -9.73
CA ASP A 321 -20.85 15.23 -9.06
C ASP A 321 -21.18 13.74 -8.89
N ASN A 322 -21.85 13.39 -7.78
CA ASN A 322 -22.34 12.04 -7.46
C ASN A 322 -21.26 10.95 -7.32
N ALA A 323 -19.97 11.27 -7.43
CA ALA A 323 -18.89 10.30 -7.25
C ALA A 323 -18.83 9.76 -5.81
N VAL A 324 -18.36 8.52 -5.66
CA VAL A 324 -18.26 7.82 -4.37
C VAL A 324 -16.84 7.35 -4.14
N LEU A 325 -16.24 7.82 -3.05
CA LEU A 325 -14.95 7.35 -2.55
C LEU A 325 -15.18 6.52 -1.30
N LYS A 326 -14.91 5.22 -1.40
CA LYS A 326 -15.14 4.30 -0.30
C LYS A 326 -13.99 4.24 0.70
N THR A 327 -14.31 3.72 1.87
CA THR A 327 -13.43 3.64 3.03
C THR A 327 -12.06 3.05 2.65
N GLY A 328 -10.97 3.79 2.91
CA GLY A 328 -9.59 3.38 2.63
C GLY A 328 -9.09 3.66 1.20
N SER A 329 -9.93 4.12 0.28
CA SER A 329 -9.48 4.53 -1.06
C SER A 329 -8.50 5.70 -0.99
N LEU A 330 -7.55 5.80 -1.93
CA LEU A 330 -6.61 6.93 -2.01
C LEU A 330 -6.62 7.56 -3.41
N ILE A 331 -6.82 8.87 -3.48
CA ILE A 331 -6.61 9.67 -4.69
C ILE A 331 -5.30 10.45 -4.56
N GLY A 332 -4.29 10.07 -5.36
CA GLY A 332 -2.97 10.68 -5.31
C GLY A 332 -2.88 11.97 -6.13
N GLY A 333 -2.25 13.00 -5.59
CA GLY A 333 -1.90 14.26 -6.26
C GLY A 333 -0.40 14.42 -6.48
N HIS A 334 0.41 13.53 -5.90
CA HIS A 334 1.85 13.42 -6.16
C HIS A 334 2.33 11.97 -6.10
N ASP A 335 3.46 11.71 -6.77
CA ASP A 335 4.30 10.54 -6.58
C ASP A 335 5.74 11.00 -6.38
N PHE A 336 6.38 10.48 -5.34
CA PHE A 336 7.83 10.59 -5.16
C PHE A 336 8.43 9.21 -5.35
N ILE A 337 9.39 9.10 -6.26
CA ILE A 337 10.28 7.95 -6.40
C ILE A 337 11.72 8.45 -6.29
N ASN A 338 12.72 7.57 -6.13
CA ASN A 338 14.01 8.06 -5.62
C ASN A 338 14.69 9.09 -6.54
N ASN A 339 14.47 9.03 -7.87
CA ASN A 339 15.03 9.96 -8.86
C ASN A 339 14.00 10.85 -9.57
N LYS A 340 12.70 10.81 -9.23
CA LYS A 340 11.66 11.59 -9.92
C LYS A 340 10.57 12.02 -8.95
N SER A 341 10.12 13.25 -9.12
CA SER A 341 8.92 13.77 -8.47
C SER A 341 7.87 14.08 -9.53
N SER A 342 6.65 13.61 -9.29
CA SER A 342 5.52 13.80 -10.18
C SER A 342 4.39 14.47 -9.42
N LEU A 343 3.81 15.51 -10.01
CA LEU A 343 2.57 16.14 -9.58
C LEU A 343 1.54 15.93 -10.68
N GLY A 344 0.29 15.65 -10.33
CA GLY A 344 -0.72 15.47 -11.36
C GLY A 344 -2.12 15.83 -10.90
N ARG A 345 -3.02 15.92 -11.88
CA ARG A 345 -4.39 16.42 -11.72
C ARG A 345 -5.38 15.31 -12.03
N PRO A 346 -5.51 14.29 -11.16
CA PRO A 346 -6.46 13.23 -11.40
C PRO A 346 -7.89 13.78 -11.34
N VAL A 347 -8.75 13.18 -12.15
CA VAL A 347 -10.18 13.50 -12.18
C VAL A 347 -10.96 12.21 -11.90
N ILE A 348 -11.81 12.26 -10.88
CA ILE A 348 -12.81 11.22 -10.63
C ILE A 348 -14.11 11.71 -11.23
N GLY A 349 -14.53 11.06 -12.32
CA GLY A 349 -15.66 11.46 -13.14
C GLY A 349 -17.00 11.33 -12.43
N GLU A 350 -18.01 11.97 -13.01
CA GLU A 350 -19.37 11.98 -12.49
C GLU A 350 -19.89 10.56 -12.19
N GLY A 351 -20.40 10.35 -10.98
CA GLY A 351 -20.97 9.06 -10.57
C GLY A 351 -19.98 7.89 -10.48
N ALA A 352 -18.67 8.11 -10.68
CA ALA A 352 -17.66 7.07 -10.55
C ALA A 352 -17.55 6.55 -9.10
N ILE A 353 -17.29 5.25 -8.96
CA ILE A 353 -17.20 4.57 -7.66
C ILE A 353 -15.80 4.01 -7.49
N ILE A 354 -15.04 4.58 -6.56
CA ILE A 354 -13.74 4.07 -6.13
C ILE A 354 -13.95 3.21 -4.88
N LYS A 355 -13.88 1.89 -5.04
CA LYS A 355 -14.18 0.95 -3.94
C LYS A 355 -13.04 0.87 -2.91
N GLU A 356 -13.29 0.08 -1.87
CA GLU A 356 -12.49 0.02 -0.65
C GLU A 356 -11.01 -0.27 -0.94
N ASN A 357 -10.13 0.57 -0.40
CA ASN A 357 -8.67 0.48 -0.57
C ASN A 357 -8.17 0.54 -2.03
N ALA A 358 -9.02 0.89 -2.99
CA ALA A 358 -8.59 1.16 -4.35
C ALA A 358 -7.83 2.48 -4.43
N MET A 359 -6.91 2.57 -5.39
CA MET A 359 -5.95 3.67 -5.46
C MET A 359 -5.87 4.22 -6.87
N VAL A 360 -5.88 5.54 -6.98
CA VAL A 360 -5.77 6.26 -8.23
C VAL A 360 -4.46 7.05 -8.23
N GLN A 361 -3.61 6.76 -9.22
CA GLN A 361 -2.32 7.43 -9.40
C GLN A 361 -2.51 8.93 -9.71
N CYS A 362 -1.48 9.74 -9.45
CA CYS A 362 -1.55 11.17 -9.69
C CYS A 362 -1.40 11.59 -11.16
N HIS A 363 -0.62 10.86 -11.96
CA HIS A 363 -0.28 11.23 -13.33
C HIS A 363 -0.32 10.00 -14.26
N TYR A 364 -0.43 10.25 -15.56
CA TYR A 364 -0.35 9.22 -16.59
C TYR A 364 0.47 9.74 -17.78
N THR A 365 1.48 8.96 -18.16
CA THR A 365 2.21 9.14 -19.42
C THR A 365 1.65 8.18 -20.44
N ASN A 366 1.11 8.70 -21.54
CA ASN A 366 0.63 7.88 -22.64
C ASN A 366 1.81 7.15 -23.28
N LYS A 367 1.76 5.81 -23.27
CA LYS A 367 2.86 4.97 -23.76
C LYS A 367 3.04 5.01 -25.28
N VAL A 368 2.03 5.45 -26.03
CA VAL A 368 2.06 5.54 -27.48
C VAL A 368 2.62 6.89 -27.92
N THR A 369 2.10 7.98 -27.35
CA THR A 369 2.50 9.35 -27.74
C THR A 369 3.68 9.89 -26.94
N GLY A 370 3.98 9.29 -25.78
CA GLY A 370 4.94 9.80 -24.81
C GLY A 370 4.48 11.07 -24.08
N GLN A 371 3.26 11.54 -24.33
CA GLN A 371 2.73 12.78 -23.75
C GLN A 371 2.10 12.53 -22.38
N GLU A 372 2.20 13.54 -21.53
CA GLU A 372 1.50 13.55 -20.26
C GLU A 372 0.02 13.89 -20.47
N GLU A 373 -0.85 13.08 -19.89
CA GLU A 373 -2.30 13.27 -19.94
C GLU A 373 -2.88 13.24 -18.53
N ARG A 374 -4.08 13.82 -18.35
CA ARG A 374 -4.77 13.70 -17.07
C ARG A 374 -5.22 12.26 -16.90
N LEU A 375 -4.95 11.69 -15.73
CA LEU A 375 -5.56 10.43 -15.35
C LEU A 375 -7.03 10.70 -14.98
N VAL A 376 -7.93 10.29 -15.85
CA VAL A 376 -9.38 10.42 -15.66
C VAL A 376 -9.96 9.05 -15.37
N VAL A 377 -10.69 8.91 -14.26
CA VAL A 377 -11.62 7.80 -14.06
C VAL A 377 -12.96 8.24 -14.63
N GLY A 378 -13.39 7.62 -15.72
CA GLY A 378 -14.56 8.01 -16.49
C GLY A 378 -15.87 7.99 -15.71
N LYS A 379 -16.91 8.57 -16.30
CA LYS A 379 -18.25 8.65 -15.72
C LYS A 379 -18.80 7.27 -15.42
N HIS A 380 -19.41 7.11 -14.24
CA HIS A 380 -19.96 5.84 -13.74
C HIS A 380 -18.99 4.66 -13.72
N ALA A 381 -17.68 4.89 -13.93
CA ALA A 381 -16.71 3.83 -13.87
C ALA A 381 -16.60 3.27 -12.45
N ILE A 382 -16.40 1.97 -12.33
CA ILE A 382 -16.27 1.27 -11.05
C ILE A 382 -14.85 0.72 -10.96
N VAL A 383 -14.13 1.17 -9.94
CA VAL A 383 -12.82 0.63 -9.60
C VAL A 383 -13.00 -0.37 -8.47
N GLU A 384 -12.73 -1.65 -8.73
CA GLU A 384 -12.89 -2.73 -7.75
C GLU A 384 -11.94 -2.58 -6.53
N PRO A 385 -12.29 -3.15 -5.37
CA PRO A 385 -11.47 -3.04 -4.16
C PRO A 385 -10.02 -3.46 -4.41
N TRP A 386 -9.08 -2.80 -3.74
CA TRP A 386 -7.64 -3.08 -3.84
C TRP A 386 -7.02 -2.92 -5.23
N SER A 387 -7.74 -2.30 -6.18
CA SER A 387 -7.22 -2.06 -7.52
C SER A 387 -6.33 -0.83 -7.57
N PHE A 388 -5.36 -0.82 -8.48
CA PHE A 388 -4.46 0.32 -8.71
C PHE A 388 -4.64 0.85 -10.12
N VAL A 389 -5.21 2.05 -10.22
CA VAL A 389 -5.46 2.74 -11.48
C VAL A 389 -4.23 3.55 -11.86
N ASP A 390 -3.50 3.05 -12.86
CA ASP A 390 -2.26 3.62 -13.42
C ASP A 390 -2.47 4.29 -14.79
N ARG A 391 -3.72 4.37 -15.27
CA ARG A 391 -4.11 4.89 -16.59
C ARG A 391 -5.56 5.36 -16.61
N PRO A 392 -5.98 6.18 -17.59
CA PRO A 392 -7.37 6.57 -17.74
C PRO A 392 -8.31 5.35 -17.82
N VAL A 393 -9.45 5.46 -17.14
CA VAL A 393 -10.52 4.46 -17.18
C VAL A 393 -11.65 5.04 -18.03
N PRO A 394 -12.12 4.36 -19.07
CA PRO A 394 -13.24 4.83 -19.87
C PRO A 394 -14.52 4.95 -19.03
N ASP A 395 -15.47 5.75 -19.54
CA ASP A 395 -16.82 5.82 -19.00
C ASP A 395 -17.46 4.43 -18.95
N ASP A 396 -18.39 4.24 -18.02
CA ASP A 396 -19.23 3.05 -17.90
C ASP A 396 -18.42 1.74 -17.91
N THR A 397 -17.25 1.72 -17.26
CA THR A 397 -16.34 0.57 -17.27
C THR A 397 -16.04 0.09 -15.85
N ILE A 398 -16.02 -1.23 -15.64
CA ILE A 398 -15.53 -1.82 -14.40
C ILE A 398 -14.07 -2.22 -14.59
N VAL A 399 -13.19 -1.77 -13.72
CA VAL A 399 -11.77 -2.15 -13.71
C VAL A 399 -11.37 -2.83 -12.41
N SER A 400 -10.47 -3.81 -12.50
CA SER A 400 -9.95 -4.52 -11.33
C SER A 400 -8.49 -4.93 -11.46
N GLY A 401 -7.83 -5.05 -10.32
CA GLY A 401 -6.50 -5.65 -10.21
C GLY A 401 -5.37 -4.64 -10.10
N TRP A 402 -4.15 -5.18 -10.19
CA TRP A 402 -2.92 -4.44 -9.98
C TRP A 402 -1.91 -4.78 -11.10
N PRO A 403 -1.74 -3.94 -12.14
CA PRO A 403 -2.54 -2.73 -12.42
C PRO A 403 -3.99 -3.05 -12.80
N ALA A 404 -4.88 -2.07 -12.64
CA ALA A 404 -6.30 -2.21 -12.93
C ALA A 404 -6.53 -2.41 -14.43
N LYS A 405 -7.31 -3.44 -14.78
CA LYS A 405 -7.69 -3.76 -16.16
C LYS A 405 -9.22 -3.82 -16.28
N PRO A 406 -9.79 -3.49 -17.45
CA PRO A 406 -11.21 -3.67 -17.70
C PRO A 406 -11.64 -5.13 -17.46
N LEU A 407 -12.73 -5.32 -16.71
CA LEU A 407 -13.40 -6.60 -16.52
C LEU A 407 -14.59 -6.75 -17.47
N ALA A 408 -15.33 -5.66 -17.71
CA ALA A 408 -16.47 -5.59 -18.63
C ALA A 408 -16.78 -4.11 -18.98
N HIS A 409 -17.40 -3.88 -20.14
CA HIS A 409 -18.09 -2.62 -20.44
C HIS A 409 -19.50 -2.71 -19.84
N ALA A 410 -19.95 -1.68 -19.11
CA ALA A 410 -21.22 -1.67 -18.39
C ALA A 410 -22.47 -1.76 -19.30
N GLY A 411 -22.30 -1.81 -20.62
CA GLY A 411 -23.35 -2.11 -21.60
C GLY A 411 -23.85 -3.55 -21.59
N GLU A 412 -23.05 -4.52 -21.12
CA GLU A 412 -23.50 -5.90 -20.92
C GLU A 412 -23.88 -6.12 -19.45
N SER A 413 -25.09 -5.64 -19.12
CA SER A 413 -25.86 -6.01 -17.92
C SER A 413 -25.21 -5.75 -16.55
N ILE A 414 -25.13 -4.48 -16.15
CA ILE A 414 -25.33 -4.08 -14.74
C ILE A 414 -26.83 -3.80 -14.52
N LYS A 415 -27.66 -4.84 -14.60
CA LYS A 415 -28.91 -4.85 -13.83
C LYS A 415 -28.49 -5.31 -12.43
N VAL A 416 -28.87 -4.56 -11.38
CA VAL A 416 -28.44 -4.68 -9.96
C VAL A 416 -27.17 -3.82 -9.74
N VAL A 417 -27.21 -2.54 -9.34
CA VAL A 417 -27.79 -1.97 -8.12
C VAL A 417 -28.20 -0.51 -8.43
N SER A 418 -29.38 -0.33 -9.00
CA SER A 418 -30.14 0.91 -8.90
C SER A 418 -31.20 0.77 -7.81
N GLU A 419 -30.82 0.22 -6.66
CA GLU A 419 -31.62 0.47 -5.46
C GLU A 419 -31.40 1.93 -5.10
N LYS A 420 -32.46 2.71 -5.29
CA LYS A 420 -32.67 3.97 -4.60
C LYS A 420 -32.14 3.80 -3.17
N ALA A 421 -31.05 4.47 -2.86
CA ALA A 421 -30.51 4.54 -1.51
C ALA A 421 -31.45 5.38 -0.64
N THR A 422 -32.64 4.84 -0.33
CA THR A 422 -33.42 5.27 0.82
C THR A 422 -32.88 4.51 2.02
N TYR A 423 -32.08 5.22 2.81
CA TYR A 423 -31.63 4.79 4.12
C TYR A 423 -32.83 4.42 5.00
N ASN A 424 -32.90 3.16 5.46
CA ASN A 424 -33.83 2.74 6.52
C ASN A 424 -33.00 2.21 7.70
N PRO A 425 -32.94 2.93 8.85
CA PRO A 425 -32.14 2.53 10.00
C PRO A 425 -32.90 1.49 10.82
N GLY A 426 -32.79 0.20 10.50
CA GLY A 426 -33.53 -0.79 11.29
C GLY A 426 -33.39 -2.28 11.02
N HIS A 427 -32.57 -2.75 10.08
CA HIS A 427 -32.46 -4.20 9.85
C HIS A 427 -31.03 -4.72 9.86
N GLU A 428 -30.72 -5.51 10.90
CA GLU A 428 -29.62 -6.46 10.90
C GLU A 428 -29.87 -7.51 9.81
N HIS A 429 -29.08 -7.49 8.74
CA HIS A 429 -29.15 -8.53 7.71
C HIS A 429 -28.46 -9.81 8.21
N ASN A 430 -29.28 -10.83 8.43
CA ASN A 430 -28.89 -12.20 8.72
C ASN A 430 -28.17 -12.81 7.49
N VAL A 431 -26.88 -13.12 7.65
CA VAL A 431 -26.00 -13.59 6.55
C VAL A 431 -25.96 -15.12 6.54
N ASN A 432 -27.03 -15.74 6.07
CA ASN A 432 -27.04 -17.16 5.68
C ASN A 432 -27.60 -17.23 4.26
N HIS A 433 -26.97 -18.07 3.42
CA HIS A 433 -27.20 -18.25 1.97
C HIS A 433 -26.29 -17.41 1.06
N LEU A 434 -25.03 -17.85 0.97
CA LEU A 434 -24.27 -17.78 -0.29
C LEU A 434 -24.67 -18.99 -1.15
N PRO A 435 -24.79 -18.87 -2.48
CA PRO A 435 -24.96 -20.02 -3.35
C PRO A 435 -23.72 -20.94 -3.30
N PRO A 436 -23.90 -22.26 -3.50
CA PRO A 436 -22.79 -23.20 -3.41
C PRO A 436 -21.74 -22.96 -4.52
N PRO A 437 -20.47 -23.31 -4.26
CA PRO A 437 -19.40 -23.15 -5.23
C PRO A 437 -19.58 -24.08 -6.43
N VAL A 438 -19.31 -23.56 -7.63
CA VAL A 438 -19.30 -24.30 -8.90
C VAL A 438 -18.21 -25.39 -8.82
N GLU A 439 -18.61 -26.65 -9.00
CA GLU A 439 -17.69 -27.79 -9.04
C GLU A 439 -16.77 -27.69 -10.27
N HIS A 440 -15.46 -27.65 -10.04
CA HIS A 440 -14.48 -27.92 -11.08
C HIS A 440 -14.52 -29.42 -11.39
N HIS A 441 -14.92 -29.77 -12.61
CA HIS A 441 -14.83 -31.13 -13.13
C HIS A 441 -13.39 -31.66 -13.01
N LYS A 442 -13.24 -32.67 -12.15
CA LYS A 442 -12.08 -33.56 -12.11
C LYS A 442 -12.10 -34.41 -13.37
N HIS A 443 -11.11 -34.27 -14.24
CA HIS A 443 -10.77 -35.33 -15.19
C HIS A 443 -9.98 -36.39 -14.44
N THR A 444 -10.65 -37.51 -14.13
CA THR A 444 -10.04 -38.76 -13.69
C THR A 444 -9.62 -39.59 -14.90
N GLU A 445 -8.39 -40.09 -14.87
CA GLU A 445 -7.87 -41.13 -15.76
C GLU A 445 -8.61 -42.47 -15.55
N HIS A 446 -8.79 -43.27 -16.61
CA HIS A 446 -8.43 -44.69 -16.67
C HIS A 446 -8.80 -45.36 -18.00
N HIS A 447 -7.81 -45.96 -18.67
CA HIS A 447 -7.77 -47.36 -19.20
C HIS A 447 -6.57 -47.46 -20.19
N GLN A 448 -5.43 -48.05 -19.81
CA GLN A 448 -4.99 -49.47 -19.79
C GLN A 448 -4.75 -50.15 -21.16
N HIS A 449 -3.48 -50.62 -21.32
CA HIS A 449 -2.93 -51.66 -22.22
C HIS A 449 -2.94 -51.37 -23.74
N SER A 450 -1.93 -51.65 -24.57
CA SER A 450 -0.89 -52.70 -24.58
C SER A 450 0.18 -52.45 -25.67
N ILE A 451 1.44 -52.79 -25.39
CA ILE A 451 2.41 -53.52 -26.25
C ILE A 451 2.91 -52.88 -27.58
N HIS A 452 4.20 -52.48 -27.68
CA HIS A 452 5.27 -53.20 -28.43
C HIS A 452 6.61 -52.42 -28.53
N HIS A 453 7.67 -53.18 -28.75
CA HIS A 453 9.10 -52.86 -28.88
C HIS A 453 9.48 -52.04 -30.13
N HIS A 454 10.55 -51.22 -30.01
CA HIS A 454 11.78 -51.12 -30.85
C HIS A 454 12.35 -49.69 -30.76
N SER A 455 13.55 -49.50 -30.22
CA SER A 455 14.89 -49.57 -30.86
C SER A 455 15.29 -48.33 -31.67
N SER A 456 16.42 -47.75 -31.24
CA SER A 456 17.49 -47.11 -32.03
C SER A 456 17.24 -45.84 -32.87
N ALA A 457 17.93 -44.77 -32.43
CA ALA A 457 18.97 -44.00 -33.14
C ALA A 457 18.71 -43.24 -34.45
N HIS A 458 19.41 -42.08 -34.55
CA HIS A 458 19.76 -41.29 -35.74
C HIS A 458 18.60 -40.53 -36.43
N GLU A 459 18.73 -39.36 -37.05
CA GLU A 459 19.83 -38.41 -37.29
C GLU A 459 19.19 -37.08 -37.75
N LYS A 460 19.98 -35.99 -37.65
CA LYS A 460 19.95 -34.73 -38.42
C LYS A 460 18.88 -34.54 -39.52
N LYS A 461 18.25 -33.36 -39.50
CA LYS A 461 18.48 -32.33 -40.53
C LYS A 461 18.16 -30.94 -40.00
#